data_AF-A0A0H5DQ13-F1
#
_entry.id   AF-A0A0H5DQ13-F1
#
_cell.length_a   1.000
_cell.length_b   1.000
_cell.length_c   1.000
_cell.angle_alpha   90.00
_cell.angle_beta   90.00
_cell.angle_gamma   90.00
#
_symmetry.space_group_name_H-M   'P 1'
#
loop_
_entity.id
_entity.type
_entity.pdbx_description
1 polymer ?
#
loop_
_entity_poly.entity_id
_entity_poly.type
_entity_poly.pdbx_seq_one_letter_code
_entity_poly.pdbx_strand_id
1 'polypeptide(L)'
;MVIGEDVNKVWRLGCGDRDNEKLEAVVRDIDFKKVMLFEIWNEGYISLDDWGDLDAKNLLESLSERAEAANRELGRTRVGRELHVIGWMQEPVFDKHTNTVYWSIEFESSEEGAVVLSVAIRLGRESFVKLICIASKESYASGDGHFDAMLRSHSFDPGYRHQDYRTGDRIASYGVASLVAASVVGEMANATGATGILKILGAFIFAGIAAVLYKLKNIFKRRGEE
;
A
#
# COMPACT_ATOMS: atom_id res chain seq x y z
N MET A 1 3.02 -14.99 -7.11
CA MET A 1 3.87 -14.29 -6.13
C MET A 1 5.20 -13.98 -6.80
N VAL A 2 5.69 -12.75 -6.69
CA VAL A 2 7.01 -12.31 -7.19
C VAL A 2 7.80 -11.76 -6.01
N ILE A 3 9.07 -12.13 -5.88
CA ILE A 3 9.96 -11.79 -4.76
C ILE A 3 11.35 -11.40 -5.29
N GLY A 4 12.12 -10.67 -4.50
CA GLY A 4 13.52 -10.34 -4.82
C GLY A 4 13.68 -9.41 -6.04
N GLU A 5 14.75 -9.59 -6.82
CA GLU A 5 15.12 -8.66 -7.92
C GLU A 5 14.02 -8.46 -8.97
N ASP A 6 13.15 -9.45 -9.16
CA ASP A 6 12.05 -9.39 -10.13
C ASP A 6 10.87 -8.51 -9.68
N VAL A 7 10.82 -8.13 -8.40
CA VAL A 7 9.79 -7.25 -7.85
C VAL A 7 9.85 -5.86 -8.46
N ASN A 8 11.06 -5.33 -8.66
CA ASN A 8 11.24 -4.02 -9.31
C ASN A 8 10.84 -4.05 -10.79
N LYS A 9 10.96 -5.20 -11.48
CA LYS A 9 10.43 -5.34 -12.85
C LYS A 9 8.90 -5.24 -12.87
N VAL A 10 8.23 -5.92 -11.93
CA VAL A 10 6.78 -5.83 -11.75
C VAL A 10 6.34 -4.41 -11.38
N TRP A 11 7.10 -3.76 -10.49
CA TRP A 11 6.84 -2.40 -10.04
C TRP A 11 6.92 -1.40 -11.19
N ARG A 12 7.99 -1.43 -11.99
CA ARG A 12 8.17 -0.54 -13.15
C ARG A 12 7.04 -0.67 -14.17
N LEU A 13 6.54 -1.89 -14.39
CA LEU A 13 5.43 -2.15 -15.31
C LEU A 13 4.10 -1.56 -14.84
N GLY A 14 3.90 -1.36 -13.53
CA GLY A 14 2.66 -0.82 -12.97
C GLY A 14 2.74 0.66 -12.58
N CYS A 15 3.80 1.04 -11.86
CA CYS A 15 3.90 2.29 -11.10
C CYS A 15 4.94 3.30 -11.63
N GLY A 16 5.72 2.96 -12.67
CA GLY A 16 6.63 3.88 -13.36
C GLY A 16 8.15 3.72 -13.10
N ASP A 17 8.93 4.64 -13.69
CA ASP A 17 10.35 4.49 -14.11
C ASP A 17 11.45 4.31 -13.03
N ARG A 18 11.13 4.13 -11.75
CA ARG A 18 12.15 3.97 -10.68
C ARG A 18 11.85 2.81 -9.76
N ASP A 19 12.93 2.20 -9.29
CA ASP A 19 12.89 1.10 -8.33
C ASP A 19 12.35 1.57 -6.99
N ASN A 20 11.59 0.69 -6.34
CA ASN A 20 11.23 0.81 -4.95
C ASN A 20 12.15 -0.14 -4.16
N GLU A 21 13.25 0.41 -3.65
CA GLU A 21 14.25 -0.35 -2.86
C GLU A 21 13.68 -0.97 -1.58
N LYS A 22 12.49 -0.52 -1.14
CA LYS A 22 11.82 -1.06 0.04
C LYS A 22 10.92 -2.24 -0.28
N LEU A 23 10.56 -2.43 -1.55
CA LEU A 23 9.59 -3.42 -1.99
C LEU A 23 10.25 -4.79 -2.15
N GLU A 24 9.84 -5.74 -1.32
CA GLU A 24 10.42 -7.08 -1.23
C GLU A 24 9.58 -8.16 -1.91
N ALA A 25 8.25 -7.95 -1.95
CA ALA A 25 7.34 -8.90 -2.56
C ALA A 25 6.09 -8.22 -3.13
N VAL A 26 5.60 -8.81 -4.22
CA VAL A 26 4.29 -8.51 -4.81
C VAL A 26 3.52 -9.81 -4.96
N VAL A 27 2.38 -9.90 -4.27
CA VAL A 27 1.43 -11.00 -4.41
C VAL A 27 0.22 -10.50 -5.17
N ARG A 28 -0.17 -11.23 -6.21
CA ARG A 28 -1.37 -10.92 -7.00
C ARG A 28 -2.20 -12.18 -7.13
N ASP A 29 -3.51 -12.01 -6.99
CA ASP A 29 -4.46 -13.07 -7.31
C ASP A 29 -4.59 -13.25 -8.83
N ILE A 30 -4.97 -14.45 -9.25
CA ILE A 30 -5.07 -14.87 -10.66
C ILE A 30 -6.10 -14.01 -11.41
N ASP A 31 -7.15 -13.58 -10.72
CA ASP A 31 -8.23 -12.78 -11.29
C ASP A 31 -7.99 -11.27 -11.16
N PHE A 32 -6.79 -10.83 -10.72
CA PHE A 32 -6.41 -9.43 -10.54
C PHE A 32 -7.27 -8.61 -9.57
N LYS A 33 -8.23 -9.23 -8.88
CA LYS A 33 -9.12 -8.59 -7.89
C LYS A 33 -8.40 -8.15 -6.61
N LYS A 34 -7.19 -8.66 -6.39
CA LYS A 34 -6.39 -8.40 -5.20
C LYS A 34 -4.92 -8.28 -5.51
N VAL A 35 -4.30 -7.25 -4.97
CA VAL A 35 -2.86 -7.00 -5.01
C VAL A 35 -2.37 -6.76 -3.59
N MET A 36 -1.27 -7.40 -3.22
CA MET A 36 -0.57 -7.14 -1.97
C MET A 36 0.89 -6.79 -2.24
N LEU A 37 1.38 -5.78 -1.53
CA LEU A 37 2.75 -5.28 -1.57
C LEU A 37 3.37 -5.40 -0.20
N PHE A 38 4.58 -5.91 -0.15
CA PHE A 38 5.34 -6.07 1.08
C PHE A 38 6.58 -5.19 1.02
N GLU A 39 6.69 -4.26 1.97
CA GLU A 39 7.83 -3.36 2.08
C GLU A 39 8.55 -3.51 3.41
N ILE A 40 9.88 -3.45 3.40
CA ILE A 40 10.71 -3.42 4.60
C ILE A 40 11.46 -2.09 4.67
N TRP A 41 11.34 -1.42 5.82
CA TRP A 41 11.89 -0.09 6.05
C TRP A 41 12.84 -0.11 7.23
N ASN A 42 14.14 0.02 6.94
CA ASN A 42 15.21 0.05 7.95
C ASN A 42 15.40 1.48 8.46
N GLU A 43 14.45 1.97 9.24
CA GLU A 43 14.37 3.36 9.72
C GLU A 43 14.79 3.49 11.19
N GLY A 44 14.97 2.38 11.90
CA GLY A 44 15.28 2.34 13.33
C GLY A 44 14.01 2.11 14.16
N TYR A 45 14.16 2.26 15.48
CA TYR A 45 13.06 2.15 16.44
C TYR A 45 12.07 3.30 16.26
N ILE A 46 10.80 2.97 16.04
CA ILE A 46 9.71 3.94 15.93
C ILE A 46 9.11 4.18 17.31
N SER A 47 9.11 5.43 17.79
CA SER A 47 8.43 5.75 19.05
C SER A 47 6.91 5.61 18.92
N LEU A 48 6.26 5.17 20.00
CA LEU A 48 4.80 5.07 20.11
C LEU A 48 4.19 6.27 20.84
N ASP A 49 5.01 7.20 21.32
CA ASP A 49 4.58 8.28 22.21
C ASP A 49 3.59 9.25 21.53
N ASP A 50 3.71 9.43 20.22
CA ASP A 50 2.85 10.31 19.43
C ASP A 50 1.54 9.64 18.97
N TRP A 51 1.29 8.36 19.29
CA TRP A 51 0.07 7.65 18.83
C TRP A 51 -1.22 8.39 19.20
N GLY A 52 -1.25 9.03 20.37
CA GLY A 52 -2.41 9.80 20.84
C GLY A 52 -2.68 11.08 20.05
N ASP A 53 -1.72 11.55 19.24
CA ASP A 53 -1.82 12.79 18.45
C ASP A 53 -2.43 12.55 17.06
N LEU A 54 -2.74 11.29 16.72
CA LEU A 54 -3.29 10.93 15.41
C LEU A 54 -4.74 11.41 15.24
N ASP A 55 -4.96 12.33 14.30
CA ASP A 55 -6.31 12.76 13.90
C ASP A 55 -6.75 12.06 12.62
N ALA A 56 -7.49 10.95 12.77
CA ALA A 56 -7.98 10.16 11.64
C ALA A 56 -8.91 10.93 10.70
N LYS A 57 -9.66 11.91 11.23
CA LYS A 57 -10.57 12.72 10.41
C LYS A 57 -9.77 13.66 9.51
N ASN A 58 -8.83 14.40 10.08
CA ASN A 58 -7.98 15.32 9.33
C ASN A 58 -7.13 14.59 8.27
N LEU A 59 -6.66 13.37 8.58
CA LEU A 59 -5.94 12.55 7.59
C LEU A 59 -6.80 12.18 6.38
N LEU A 60 -8.07 11.83 6.60
CA LEU A 60 -8.99 11.50 5.52
C LEU A 60 -9.34 12.73 4.68
N GLU A 61 -9.56 13.87 5.33
CA GLU A 61 -9.79 15.16 4.66
C GLU A 61 -8.59 15.52 3.77
N SER A 62 -7.38 15.47 4.33
CA SER A 62 -6.13 15.73 3.60
C SER A 62 -5.93 14.78 2.41
N LEU A 63 -6.23 13.49 2.58
CA LEU A 63 -6.16 12.53 1.48
C LEU A 63 -7.21 12.82 0.39
N SER A 64 -8.43 13.20 0.78
CA SER A 64 -9.52 13.54 -0.14
C SER A 64 -9.15 14.77 -0.98
N GLU A 65 -8.63 15.82 -0.36
CA GLU A 65 -8.17 17.03 -1.07
C GLU A 65 -7.08 16.71 -2.10
N ARG A 66 -6.14 15.82 -1.75
CA ARG A 66 -5.07 15.39 -2.65
C ARG A 66 -5.59 14.51 -3.78
N ALA A 67 -6.56 13.64 -3.51
CA ALA A 67 -7.22 12.84 -4.55
C ALA A 67 -7.94 13.75 -5.55
N GLU A 68 -8.71 14.73 -5.07
CA GLU A 68 -9.40 15.70 -5.94
C GLU A 68 -8.42 16.57 -6.73
N ALA A 69 -7.28 16.96 -6.14
CA ALA A 69 -6.23 17.66 -6.86
C ALA A 69 -5.62 16.80 -7.98
N ALA A 70 -5.37 15.51 -7.71
CA ALA A 70 -4.89 14.57 -8.72
C ALA A 70 -5.92 14.33 -9.83
N ASN A 71 -7.20 14.16 -9.50
CA ASN A 71 -8.28 13.97 -10.47
C ASN A 71 -8.41 15.18 -11.41
N ARG A 72 -8.30 16.42 -10.88
CA ARG A 72 -8.29 17.63 -11.71
C ARG A 72 -7.15 17.64 -12.72
N GLU A 73 -5.97 17.16 -12.35
CA GLU A 73 -4.83 17.08 -13.28
C GLU A 73 -5.05 15.99 -14.35
N LEU A 74 -5.61 14.84 -13.95
CA LEU A 74 -5.94 13.75 -14.87
C LEU A 74 -7.04 14.14 -15.88
N GLY A 75 -8.08 14.85 -15.43
CA GLY A 75 -9.16 15.34 -16.30
C GLY A 75 -8.66 16.31 -17.38
N ARG A 76 -7.57 17.04 -17.13
CA ARG A 76 -6.92 17.93 -18.13
C ARG A 76 -6.23 17.14 -19.24
N THR A 77 -5.73 15.95 -18.93
CA THR A 77 -5.04 15.09 -19.90
C THR A 77 -5.99 14.13 -20.63
N ARG A 78 -7.23 13.95 -20.16
CA ARG A 78 -8.25 12.99 -20.69
C ARG A 78 -7.76 11.54 -20.80
N VAL A 79 -6.69 11.20 -20.07
CA VAL A 79 -6.03 9.89 -20.12
C VAL A 79 -6.11 9.17 -18.77
N GLY A 80 -6.63 9.80 -17.72
CA GLY A 80 -6.71 9.23 -16.37
C GLY A 80 -8.14 8.95 -15.90
N ARG A 81 -8.27 7.94 -15.03
CA ARG A 81 -9.49 7.62 -14.28
C ARG A 81 -9.46 8.32 -12.95
N GLU A 82 -10.61 8.85 -12.57
CA GLU A 82 -10.78 9.53 -11.30
C GLU A 82 -10.91 8.51 -10.17
N LEU A 83 -10.30 8.85 -9.03
CA LEU A 83 -10.39 8.12 -7.77
C LEU A 83 -10.88 9.08 -6.69
N HIS A 84 -12.03 8.76 -6.11
CA HIS A 84 -12.62 9.56 -5.03
C HIS A 84 -12.50 8.81 -3.71
N VAL A 85 -12.10 9.50 -2.66
CA VAL A 85 -12.08 8.93 -1.31
C VAL A 85 -13.53 8.88 -0.80
N ILE A 86 -13.99 7.71 -0.38
CA ILE A 86 -15.31 7.54 0.23
C ILE A 86 -15.22 7.67 1.75
N GLY A 87 -14.27 6.98 2.37
CA GLY A 87 -14.06 7.08 3.80
C GLY A 87 -13.28 5.92 4.41
N TRP A 88 -13.16 5.94 5.73
CA TRP A 88 -12.58 4.82 6.48
C TRP A 88 -13.55 3.63 6.48
N MET A 89 -13.05 2.48 6.02
CA MET A 89 -13.64 1.18 6.35
C MET A 89 -13.22 0.73 7.76
N GLN A 90 -11.99 1.09 8.12
CA GLN A 90 -11.41 0.89 9.44
C GLN A 90 -10.46 2.07 9.70
N GLU A 91 -10.79 2.91 10.67
CA GLU A 91 -9.87 3.94 11.15
C GLU A 91 -8.57 3.31 11.68
N PRO A 92 -7.45 4.04 11.70
CA PRO A 92 -6.20 3.54 12.25
C PRO A 92 -6.34 2.98 13.66
N VAL A 93 -5.96 1.72 13.84
CA VAL A 93 -5.94 1.01 15.11
C VAL A 93 -4.53 0.54 15.40
N PHE A 94 -4.09 0.72 16.64
CA PHE A 94 -2.85 0.14 17.15
C PHE A 94 -3.12 -1.10 18.00
N ASP A 95 -2.69 -2.26 17.52
CA ASP A 95 -2.66 -3.50 18.27
C ASP A 95 -1.34 -3.62 19.04
N LYS A 96 -1.45 -3.43 20.37
CA LYS A 96 -0.34 -3.51 21.32
C LYS A 96 0.24 -4.92 21.46
N HIS A 97 -0.52 -5.96 21.16
CA HIS A 97 -0.03 -7.34 21.31
C HIS A 97 0.95 -7.70 20.20
N THR A 98 0.71 -7.19 18.99
CA THR A 98 1.55 -7.49 17.83
C THR A 98 2.50 -6.34 17.46
N ASN A 99 2.36 -5.17 18.11
CA ASN A 99 2.99 -3.90 17.72
C ASN A 99 2.70 -3.56 16.26
N THR A 100 1.42 -3.67 15.88
CA THR A 100 0.95 -3.44 14.51
C THR A 100 -0.04 -2.30 14.49
N VAL A 101 0.14 -1.34 13.59
CA VAL A 101 -0.89 -0.36 13.25
C VAL A 101 -1.53 -0.77 11.94
N TYR A 102 -2.86 -0.72 11.83
CA TYR A 102 -3.56 -1.03 10.59
C TYR A 102 -4.78 -0.15 10.37
N TRP A 103 -5.15 0.03 9.10
CA TRP A 103 -6.33 0.80 8.68
C TRP A 103 -6.84 0.31 7.33
N SER A 104 -8.03 0.76 6.94
CA SER A 104 -8.59 0.53 5.61
C SER A 104 -9.43 1.71 5.14
N ILE A 105 -9.27 2.10 3.87
CA ILE A 105 -9.95 3.22 3.23
C ILE A 105 -10.69 2.70 1.99
N GLU A 106 -11.95 3.09 1.85
CA GLU A 106 -12.73 2.88 0.63
C GLU A 106 -12.53 4.04 -0.33
N PHE A 107 -12.33 3.70 -1.61
CA PHE A 107 -12.32 4.63 -2.72
C PHE A 107 -13.35 4.20 -3.76
N GLU A 108 -13.91 5.17 -4.46
CA GLU A 108 -14.72 4.94 -5.66
C GLU A 108 -13.87 5.22 -6.90
N SER A 109 -13.75 4.22 -7.77
CA SER A 109 -13.12 4.34 -9.07
C SER A 109 -14.17 4.50 -10.15
N SER A 110 -13.99 5.50 -11.01
CA SER A 110 -14.86 5.73 -12.18
C SER A 110 -14.96 4.55 -13.17
N GLU A 111 -14.07 3.55 -13.11
CA GLU A 111 -14.15 2.35 -13.98
C GLU A 111 -14.28 1.02 -13.23
N GLU A 112 -13.55 0.83 -12.12
CA GLU A 112 -13.55 -0.45 -11.38
C GLU A 112 -14.59 -0.47 -10.26
N GLY A 113 -15.29 0.64 -10.01
CA GLY A 113 -16.23 0.80 -8.91
C GLY A 113 -15.52 0.92 -7.55
N ALA A 114 -16.21 0.52 -6.49
CA ALA A 114 -15.69 0.59 -5.12
C ALA A 114 -14.51 -0.36 -4.86
N VAL A 115 -13.38 0.20 -4.43
CA VAL A 115 -12.16 -0.50 -4.05
C VAL A 115 -11.79 -0.17 -2.62
N VAL A 116 -11.15 -1.11 -1.93
CA VAL A 116 -10.65 -0.95 -0.57
C VAL A 116 -9.15 -1.10 -0.56
N LEU A 117 -8.49 -0.11 0.03
CA LEU A 117 -7.08 -0.14 0.34
C LEU A 117 -6.91 -0.42 1.83
N SER A 118 -6.24 -1.51 2.17
CA SER A 118 -5.88 -1.87 3.53
C SER A 118 -4.37 -1.73 3.71
N VAL A 119 -3.93 -1.12 4.79
CA VAL A 119 -2.52 -1.00 5.13
C VAL A 119 -2.30 -1.48 6.54
N ALA A 120 -1.18 -2.16 6.75
CA ALA A 120 -0.73 -2.53 8.07
C ALA A 120 0.78 -2.37 8.19
N ILE A 121 1.22 -1.82 9.30
CA ILE A 121 2.61 -1.53 9.63
C ILE A 121 2.93 -2.26 10.91
N ARG A 122 3.79 -3.28 10.80
CA ARG A 122 4.30 -4.02 11.95
C ARG A 122 5.66 -3.48 12.35
N LEU A 123 5.76 -3.02 13.59
CA LEU A 123 6.96 -2.38 14.12
C LEU A 123 7.93 -3.44 14.67
N GLY A 124 9.20 -3.30 14.28
CA GLY A 124 10.33 -4.03 14.81
C GLY A 124 11.25 -3.11 15.60
N ARG A 125 12.37 -3.67 16.08
CA ARG A 125 13.38 -2.95 16.85
C ARG A 125 14.17 -1.96 16.00
N GLU A 126 14.55 -2.37 14.80
CA GLU A 126 15.44 -1.62 13.90
C GLU A 126 14.77 -1.28 12.56
N SER A 127 13.61 -1.86 12.29
CA SER A 127 12.88 -1.72 11.04
C SER A 127 11.38 -1.84 11.28
N PHE A 128 10.59 -1.52 10.27
CA PHE A 128 9.19 -1.90 10.22
C PHE A 128 8.87 -2.56 8.89
N VAL A 129 7.83 -3.39 8.92
CA VAL A 129 7.26 -4.03 7.75
C VAL A 129 5.93 -3.37 7.43
N LYS A 130 5.77 -2.92 6.19
CA LYS A 130 4.53 -2.34 5.68
C LYS A 130 3.91 -3.26 4.65
N LEU A 131 2.70 -3.71 4.94
CA LEU A 131 1.85 -4.48 4.04
C LEU A 131 0.77 -3.56 3.49
N ILE A 132 0.64 -3.52 2.16
CA ILE A 132 -0.39 -2.77 1.46
C ILE A 132 -1.22 -3.78 0.68
N CYS A 133 -2.54 -3.75 0.83
CA CYS A 133 -3.48 -4.59 0.08
C CYS A 133 -4.50 -3.71 -0.63
N ILE A 134 -4.70 -3.94 -1.93
CA ILE A 134 -5.77 -3.34 -2.72
C ILE A 134 -6.69 -4.47 -3.15
N ALA A 135 -7.99 -4.33 -2.89
CA ALA A 135 -9.00 -5.27 -3.31
C ALA A 135 -10.29 -4.57 -3.74
N SER A 136 -11.16 -5.24 -4.50
CA SER A 136 -12.54 -4.78 -4.67
C SER A 136 -13.28 -4.80 -3.32
N LYS A 137 -14.30 -3.95 -3.16
CA LYS A 137 -15.12 -3.93 -1.92
C LYS A 137 -15.76 -5.29 -1.61
N GLU A 138 -16.19 -6.02 -2.63
CA GLU A 138 -16.74 -7.37 -2.50
C GLU A 138 -15.70 -8.36 -1.94
N SER A 139 -14.49 -8.39 -2.50
CA SER A 139 -13.40 -9.27 -2.04
C SER A 139 -12.83 -8.87 -0.67
N TYR A 140 -13.03 -7.62 -0.26
CA TYR A 140 -12.78 -7.19 1.11
C TYR A 140 -13.87 -7.71 2.06
N ALA A 141 -15.14 -7.54 1.70
CA ALA A 141 -16.29 -7.94 2.51
C ALA A 141 -16.46 -9.46 2.65
N SER A 142 -16.01 -10.25 1.66
CA SER A 142 -15.98 -11.73 1.75
C SER A 142 -15.04 -12.25 2.83
N GLY A 143 -14.24 -11.37 3.44
CA GLY A 143 -13.34 -11.73 4.53
C GLY A 143 -12.23 -12.65 4.06
N ASP A 144 -11.85 -12.59 2.78
CA ASP A 144 -10.71 -13.31 2.22
C ASP A 144 -9.48 -13.08 3.10
N GLY A 145 -9.26 -14.02 4.02
CA GLY A 145 -8.40 -13.86 5.18
C GLY A 145 -6.92 -13.76 4.84
N HIS A 146 -6.54 -13.58 3.58
CA HIS A 146 -5.15 -13.51 3.14
C HIS A 146 -4.40 -12.33 3.77
N PHE A 147 -5.03 -11.15 3.88
CA PHE A 147 -4.39 -9.98 4.49
C PHE A 147 -4.17 -10.20 6.00
N ASP A 148 -5.23 -10.62 6.70
CA ASP A 148 -5.20 -10.86 8.14
C ASP A 148 -4.36 -12.09 8.52
N ALA A 149 -4.38 -13.15 7.71
CA ALA A 149 -3.49 -14.31 7.85
C ALA A 149 -2.03 -13.94 7.57
N MET A 150 -1.75 -13.12 6.54
CA MET A 150 -0.38 -12.63 6.30
C MET A 150 0.11 -11.79 7.48
N LEU A 151 -0.74 -10.90 8.01
CA LEU A 151 -0.42 -10.09 9.18
C LEU A 151 -0.10 -10.94 10.41
N ARG A 152 -0.90 -11.98 10.66
CA ARG A 152 -0.65 -12.92 11.76
C ARG A 152 0.58 -13.79 11.52
N SER A 153 0.87 -14.17 10.28
CA SER A 153 1.98 -15.05 9.94
C SER A 153 3.34 -14.38 10.08
N HIS A 154 3.40 -13.06 9.95
CA HIS A 154 4.66 -12.31 10.04
C HIS A 154 4.88 -11.79 11.45
N SER A 155 5.92 -12.29 12.13
CA SER A 155 6.38 -11.77 13.42
C SER A 155 7.89 -11.64 13.41
N PHE A 156 8.41 -10.61 14.08
CA PHE A 156 9.85 -10.47 14.28
C PHE A 156 10.37 -11.55 15.22
N ASP A 157 11.54 -12.10 14.87
CA ASP A 157 12.27 -13.03 15.72
C ASP A 157 12.67 -12.35 17.05
N PRO A 158 12.81 -13.11 18.15
CA PRO A 158 13.32 -12.58 19.40
C PRO A 158 14.65 -11.83 19.20
N GLY A 159 14.76 -10.64 19.78
CA GLY A 159 15.90 -9.73 19.60
C GLY A 159 15.67 -8.66 18.52
N TYR A 160 14.67 -8.85 17.65
CA TYR A 160 14.29 -7.92 16.59
C TYR A 160 12.89 -7.32 16.78
N ARG A 161 12.15 -7.71 17.83
CA ARG A 161 10.81 -7.18 18.09
C ARG A 161 10.91 -5.76 18.63
N HIS A 162 9.89 -4.95 18.36
CA HIS A 162 9.82 -3.58 18.87
C HIS A 162 10.06 -3.49 20.39
N GLN A 163 9.44 -4.39 21.16
CA GLN A 163 9.64 -4.50 22.62
C GLN A 163 11.06 -4.89 23.07
N ASP A 164 11.91 -5.39 22.17
CA ASP A 164 13.29 -5.78 22.46
C ASP A 164 14.26 -4.59 22.35
N TYR A 165 13.73 -3.36 22.21
CA TYR A 165 14.50 -2.10 22.20
C TYR A 165 15.50 -2.02 23.36
N ARG A 166 16.68 -1.48 23.05
CA ARG A 166 17.77 -1.25 24.01
C ARG A 166 18.27 0.18 23.90
N THR A 167 18.71 0.70 25.04
CA THR A 167 19.42 1.99 25.07
C THR A 167 20.61 1.96 24.11
N GLY A 168 20.65 2.93 23.19
CA GLY A 168 21.67 3.01 22.14
C GLY A 168 21.19 2.54 20.77
N ASP A 169 20.03 1.91 20.66
CA ASP A 169 19.42 1.59 19.36
C ASP A 169 19.12 2.88 18.58
N ARG A 170 19.27 2.81 17.26
CA ARG A 170 18.93 3.93 16.37
C ARG A 170 17.43 4.21 16.45
N ILE A 171 17.07 5.44 16.78
CA ILE A 171 15.68 5.89 16.83
C ILE A 171 15.36 6.60 15.51
N ALA A 172 14.20 6.30 14.93
CA ALA A 172 13.70 7.01 13.76
C ALA A 172 13.43 8.48 14.10
N SER A 173 13.51 9.37 13.10
CA SER A 173 13.27 10.80 13.32
C SER A 173 11.79 11.18 13.47
N TYR A 174 10.89 10.20 13.50
CA TYR A 174 9.44 10.36 13.55
C TYR A 174 8.81 9.25 14.40
N GLY A 175 7.66 9.54 14.99
CA GLY A 175 6.86 8.57 15.72
C GLY A 175 5.85 7.84 14.83
N VAL A 176 5.06 6.96 15.46
CA VAL A 176 4.09 6.11 14.80
C VAL A 176 2.92 6.90 14.19
N ALA A 177 2.43 7.96 14.84
CA ALA A 177 1.34 8.76 14.27
C ALA A 177 1.81 9.51 13.02
N SER A 178 3.02 10.07 13.07
CA SER A 178 3.66 10.70 11.91
C SER A 178 3.87 9.71 10.76
N LEU A 179 4.28 8.47 11.06
CA LEU A 179 4.43 7.40 10.06
C LEU A 179 3.10 7.01 9.41
N VAL A 180 2.02 6.93 10.18
CA VAL A 180 0.66 6.66 9.68
C VAL A 180 0.20 7.81 8.80
N ALA A 181 0.33 9.05 9.28
CA ALA A 181 -0.02 10.25 8.53
C ALA A 181 0.70 10.27 7.19
N ALA A 182 2.04 10.15 7.20
CA ALA A 182 2.86 10.07 6.01
C ALA A 182 2.49 8.91 5.08
N SER A 183 2.06 7.77 5.61
CA SER A 183 1.62 6.63 4.81
C SER A 183 0.25 6.83 4.16
N VAL A 184 -0.68 7.49 4.85
CA VAL A 184 -2.03 7.81 4.33
C VAL A 184 -1.93 8.89 3.27
N VAL A 185 -1.28 10.02 3.58
CA VAL A 185 -1.12 11.09 2.61
C VAL A 185 0.00 10.80 1.60
N GLY A 186 0.86 9.81 1.81
CA GLY A 186 1.93 9.49 0.85
C GLY A 186 3.06 10.53 0.80
N GLU A 187 3.43 11.07 1.97
CA GLU A 187 4.49 12.07 2.17
C GLU A 187 5.51 11.56 3.20
N MET A 188 6.25 10.50 2.86
CA MET A 188 7.43 10.10 3.63
C MET A 188 8.60 11.01 3.22
N ALA A 189 8.84 12.08 3.99
CA ALA A 189 9.74 13.19 3.66
C ALA A 189 11.22 12.81 3.35
N ASN A 190 11.67 11.61 3.74
CA ASN A 190 13.06 11.14 3.54
C ASN A 190 13.19 9.95 2.56
N ALA A 191 12.11 9.52 1.91
CA ALA A 191 12.17 8.45 0.93
C ALA A 191 12.37 9.03 -0.48
N THR A 192 13.57 8.88 -1.04
CA THR A 192 13.87 9.11 -2.46
C THR A 192 13.01 8.26 -3.42
N GLY A 193 12.15 7.39 -2.90
CA GLY A 193 11.10 6.64 -3.59
C GLY A 193 9.70 6.81 -2.95
N ALA A 194 9.25 8.02 -2.64
CA ALA A 194 7.89 8.26 -2.13
C ALA A 194 6.81 7.85 -3.16
N THR A 195 6.30 6.63 -2.99
CA THR A 195 5.21 6.03 -3.76
C THR A 195 3.90 6.36 -3.06
N GLY A 196 3.37 7.55 -3.34
CA GLY A 196 2.11 8.01 -2.75
C GLY A 196 0.97 7.02 -3.01
N ILE A 197 0.08 6.89 -2.03
CA ILE A 197 -1.00 5.90 -2.00
C ILE A 197 -1.87 5.91 -3.27
N LEU A 198 -2.11 7.10 -3.83
CA LEU A 198 -2.86 7.32 -5.07
C LEU A 198 -2.15 6.79 -6.31
N LYS A 199 -0.80 6.84 -6.36
CA LYS A 199 -0.02 6.28 -7.46
C LYS A 199 -0.10 4.76 -7.46
N ILE A 200 0.00 4.15 -6.28
CA ILE A 200 -0.13 2.70 -6.09
C ILE A 200 -1.54 2.29 -6.51
N LEU A 201 -2.57 2.94 -5.95
CA LEU A 201 -3.96 2.62 -6.23
C LEU A 201 -4.28 2.76 -7.72
N GLY A 202 -3.87 3.86 -8.33
CA GLY A 202 -3.95 4.06 -9.78
C GLY A 202 -3.29 2.89 -10.53
N ALA A 203 -1.99 2.69 -10.37
CA ALA A 203 -1.23 1.66 -11.08
C ALA A 203 -1.90 0.28 -11.09
N PHE A 204 -2.45 -0.16 -9.95
CA PHE A 204 -3.03 -1.50 -9.83
C PHE A 204 -4.47 -1.60 -10.33
N ILE A 205 -5.26 -0.53 -10.23
CA ILE A 205 -6.55 -0.41 -10.94
C ILE A 205 -6.30 -0.42 -12.45
N PHE A 206 -5.29 0.30 -12.95
CA PHE A 206 -4.99 0.40 -14.38
C PHE A 206 -4.34 -0.89 -14.96
N ALA A 207 -3.58 -1.65 -14.16
CA ALA A 207 -2.89 -2.86 -14.62
C ALA A 207 -3.84 -4.03 -14.98
N GLY A 208 -5.09 -4.04 -14.50
CA GLY A 208 -6.11 -5.02 -14.89
C GLY A 208 -6.36 -5.05 -16.41
N ILE A 209 -6.18 -3.93 -17.10
CA ILE A 209 -6.44 -3.80 -18.55
C ILE A 209 -5.20 -4.13 -19.39
N ALA A 210 -3.99 -3.82 -18.92
CA ALA A 210 -2.77 -4.14 -19.66
C ALA A 210 -2.62 -5.67 -19.88
N ALA A 211 -3.02 -6.48 -18.89
CA ALA A 211 -3.02 -7.94 -19.01
C ALA A 211 -4.08 -8.46 -20.00
N VAL A 212 -5.26 -7.82 -20.05
CA VAL A 212 -6.34 -8.16 -21.02
C VAL A 212 -5.92 -7.79 -22.44
N LEU A 213 -5.33 -6.61 -22.65
CA LEU A 213 -4.81 -6.20 -23.95
C LEU A 213 -3.62 -7.05 -24.42
N TYR A 214 -2.73 -7.46 -23.51
CA TYR A 214 -1.62 -8.35 -23.83
C TYR A 214 -2.10 -9.76 -24.21
N LYS A 215 -3.10 -10.32 -23.50
CA LYS A 215 -3.74 -11.60 -23.87
C LYS A 215 -4.47 -11.51 -25.21
N LEU A 216 -5.20 -10.43 -25.49
CA LEU A 216 -5.89 -10.23 -26.78
C LEU A 216 -4.90 -10.11 -27.95
N LYS A 217 -3.78 -9.39 -27.76
CA LYS A 217 -2.74 -9.24 -28.79
C LYS A 217 -2.04 -10.57 -29.12
N ASN A 218 -1.83 -11.43 -28.12
CA ASN A 218 -1.23 -12.75 -28.34
C ASN A 218 -2.20 -13.78 -28.96
N ILE A 219 -3.51 -13.67 -28.68
CA ILE A 219 -4.53 -14.55 -29.30
C ILE A 219 -4.72 -14.19 -30.78
N PHE A 220 -4.69 -12.90 -31.15
CA PHE A 220 -4.74 -12.48 -32.55
C PHE A 220 -3.44 -12.77 -33.31
N LYS A 221 -2.28 -12.72 -32.64
CA LYS A 221 -1.00 -13.12 -33.26
C LYS A 221 -0.94 -14.62 -33.59
N ARG A 222 -1.58 -15.47 -32.77
CA ARG A 222 -1.66 -16.93 -33.00
C ARG A 222 -2.62 -17.37 -34.10
N ARG A 223 -3.57 -16.53 -34.53
CA ARG A 223 -4.54 -16.85 -35.59
C ARG A 223 -4.14 -16.34 -36.99
N GLY A 224 -2.99 -15.69 -37.11
CA GLY A 224 -2.45 -15.21 -38.40
C GLY A 224 -1.26 -16.04 -38.92
N GLU A 225 -0.92 -17.15 -38.26
CA GLU A 225 0.19 -18.04 -38.61
C GLU A 225 -0.28 -19.50 -38.90
N GLU A 226 -1.57 -19.71 -39.12
CA GLU A 226 -2.14 -20.93 -39.75
C GLU A 226 -2.82 -20.55 -41.08
#